data_AF-A0A2H5WK17-F1
#
_entry.id   AF-A0A2H5WK17-F1
#
_cell.length_a   1.000
_cell.length_b   1.000
_cell.length_c   1.000
_cell.angle_alpha   90.00
_cell.angle_beta   90.00
_cell.angle_gamma   90.00
#
_symmetry.space_group_name_H-M   'P 1'
#
loop_
_entity.id
_entity.type
_entity.pdbx_description
1 polymer ?
#
loop_
_entity_poly.entity_id
_entity_poly.type
_entity_poly.pdbx_seq_one_letter_code
_entity_poly.pdbx_strand_id
1 'polypeptide(L)'
;MIRDTRAEAPETLLHEISEFLNAHHVPHILGATYRGFHFDVLDAGMPPEWGIKLFRWGRLQEMDAIAAWREWNEIVQLRRHGVELFFISPLNWQAELARWLAGKELSVEERNRTG
;
A
#
# COMPACT_ATOMS: atom_id res chain seq x y z
N MET A 1 -12.20 18.36 16.19
CA MET A 1 -10.96 18.06 15.45
C MET A 1 -10.70 16.56 15.63
N ILE A 2 -11.09 15.74 14.66
CA ILE A 2 -10.82 14.30 14.71
C ILE A 2 -9.33 14.17 14.46
N ARG A 3 -8.54 13.94 15.51
CA ARG A 3 -7.15 13.52 15.34
C ARG A 3 -7.23 12.18 14.63
N ASP A 4 -6.69 12.09 13.42
CA ASP A 4 -6.58 10.83 12.73
C ASP A 4 -5.56 9.99 13.49
N THR A 5 -6.02 9.23 14.49
CA THR A 5 -5.20 8.33 15.31
C THR A 5 -4.99 7.01 14.59
N ARG A 6 -4.84 7.03 13.24
CA ARG A 6 -4.16 5.92 12.57
C ARG A 6 -2.76 5.98 13.12
N ALA A 7 -2.50 5.15 14.11
CA ALA A 7 -1.18 5.11 14.66
C ALA A 7 -0.24 4.82 13.48
N GLU A 8 0.76 5.67 13.28
CA GLU A 8 1.61 5.65 12.08
C GLU A 8 2.47 4.40 12.12
N ALA A 9 2.60 3.65 11.02
CA ALA A 9 3.43 2.45 11.04
C ALA A 9 4.81 2.74 11.65
N PRO A 10 5.42 1.81 12.42
CA PRO A 10 6.70 2.06 13.05
C PRO A 10 7.70 2.59 12.02
N GLU A 11 8.35 3.72 12.29
CA GLU A 11 9.28 4.36 11.35
C GLU A 11 10.35 3.39 10.84
N THR A 12 10.82 2.50 11.72
CA THR A 12 11.77 1.42 11.38
C THR A 12 11.23 0.49 10.30
N LEU A 13 9.96 0.08 10.38
CA LEU A 13 9.34 -0.80 9.39
C LEU A 13 9.14 -0.09 8.05
N LEU A 14 8.73 1.19 8.06
CA LEU A 14 8.63 1.99 6.84
C LEU A 14 9.99 2.15 6.17
N HIS A 15 11.05 2.31 6.96
CA HIS A 15 12.42 2.37 6.46
C HIS A 15 12.85 1.04 5.82
N GLU A 16 12.63 -0.09 6.48
CA GLU A 16 12.94 -1.42 5.93
C GLU A 16 12.21 -1.70 4.62
N ILE A 17 10.93 -1.32 4.53
CA ILE A 17 10.14 -1.42 3.29
C ILE A 17 10.74 -0.53 2.20
N SER A 18 11.13 0.69 2.55
CA SER A 18 11.75 1.62 1.60
C SER A 18 13.07 1.08 1.06
N GLU A 19 13.93 0.56 1.93
CA GLU A 19 15.19 -0.08 1.54
C GLU A 19 14.95 -1.27 0.60
N PHE A 20 13.97 -2.11 0.92
CA PHE A 20 13.58 -3.24 0.06
C PHE A 20 13.12 -2.75 -1.32
N LEU A 21 12.21 -1.79 -1.40
CA LEU A 21 11.72 -1.25 -2.67
C LEU A 21 12.82 -0.56 -3.48
N ASN A 22 13.74 0.15 -2.83
CA ASN A 22 14.89 0.77 -3.46
C ASN A 22 15.86 -0.27 -4.04
N ALA A 23 16.10 -1.38 -3.34
CA ALA A 23 16.92 -2.48 -3.84
C ALA A 23 16.32 -3.14 -5.10
N HIS A 24 15.01 -3.03 -5.28
CA HIS A 24 14.28 -3.49 -6.47
C HIS A 24 13.96 -2.37 -7.47
N HIS A 25 14.59 -1.19 -7.32
CA HIS A 25 14.41 -0.03 -8.21
C HIS A 25 12.95 0.42 -8.39
N VAL A 26 12.13 0.30 -7.34
CA VAL A 26 10.73 0.72 -7.36
C VAL A 26 10.58 2.13 -6.79
N PRO A 27 10.25 3.14 -7.61
CA PRO A 27 10.09 4.52 -7.14
C PRO A 27 8.87 4.65 -6.22
N HIS A 28 9.05 5.26 -5.05
CA HIS A 28 7.97 5.39 -4.07
C HIS A 28 8.16 6.59 -3.14
N ILE A 29 7.10 6.94 -2.42
CA ILE A 29 7.02 8.02 -1.43
C ILE A 29 6.47 7.42 -0.13
N LEU A 30 7.13 7.67 1.00
CA LEU A 30 6.65 7.25 2.33
C LEU A 30 5.69 8.28 2.93
N GLY A 31 4.68 7.83 3.67
CA GLY A 31 3.78 8.69 4.44
C GLY A 31 3.02 9.72 3.59
N ALA A 32 2.60 9.35 2.38
CA ALA A 32 2.00 10.26 1.42
C ALA A 32 0.49 10.42 1.61
N THR A 33 -0.05 11.55 1.15
CA THR A 33 -1.50 11.75 1.02
C THR A 33 -1.86 12.02 -0.43
N TYR A 34 -2.75 11.21 -1.01
CA TYR A 34 -3.25 11.38 -2.37
C TYR A 34 -4.78 11.44 -2.36
N ARG A 35 -5.35 12.53 -2.91
CA ARG A 35 -6.81 12.76 -2.96
C ARG A 35 -7.53 12.61 -1.61
N GLY A 36 -6.86 12.98 -0.51
CA GLY A 36 -7.39 12.89 0.84
C GLY A 36 -7.22 11.52 1.51
N PHE A 37 -6.60 10.55 0.84
CA PHE A 37 -6.27 9.24 1.41
C PHE A 37 -4.81 9.19 1.84
N HIS A 38 -4.57 8.72 3.06
CA HIS A 38 -3.23 8.50 3.58
C HIS A 38 -2.69 7.12 3.18
N PHE A 39 -1.41 7.06 2.84
CA PHE A 39 -0.67 5.86 2.48
C PHE A 39 0.64 5.79 3.25
N ASP A 40 0.95 4.61 3.75
CA ASP A 40 2.25 4.32 4.37
C ASP A 40 3.36 4.36 3.31
N VAL A 41 3.08 3.81 2.12
CA VAL A 41 3.92 3.90 0.93
C VAL A 41 3.05 4.15 -0.29
N LEU A 42 3.45 5.05 -1.18
CA LEU A 42 2.73 5.37 -2.40
C LEU A 42 3.69 5.32 -3.60
N ASP A 43 3.19 4.86 -4.74
CA ASP A 43 3.88 5.00 -6.02
C ASP A 43 4.32 6.44 -6.28
N ALA A 44 5.54 6.64 -6.75
CA ALA A 44 6.05 7.99 -7.08
C ALA A 44 5.58 8.48 -8.47
N GLY A 45 4.83 7.66 -9.21
CA GLY A 45 4.23 8.01 -10.50
C GLY A 45 3.17 9.11 -10.40
N MET A 46 2.90 9.76 -11.53
CA MET A 46 1.87 10.80 -11.68
C MET A 46 1.04 10.52 -12.94
N PRO A 47 -0.17 9.93 -12.82
CA PRO A 47 -0.84 9.55 -11.57
C PRO A 47 -0.20 8.32 -10.90
N PRO A 48 -0.32 8.18 -9.56
CA PRO A 48 0.17 6.98 -8.87
C PRO A 48 -0.67 5.76 -9.27
N GLU A 49 -0.03 4.61 -9.46
CA GLU A 49 -0.71 3.37 -9.88
C GLU A 49 -0.97 2.41 -8.72
N TRP A 50 -0.21 2.53 -7.62
CA TRP A 50 -0.32 1.64 -6.47
C TRP A 50 0.00 2.36 -5.16
N GLY A 51 -0.46 1.78 -4.05
CA GLY A 51 -0.10 2.23 -2.71
C GLY A 51 -0.25 1.12 -1.67
N ILE A 52 0.49 1.23 -0.58
CA ILE A 52 0.50 0.30 0.54
C ILE A 52 -0.07 0.98 1.78
N LYS A 53 -0.93 0.25 2.47
CA LYS A 53 -1.30 0.53 3.86
C LYS A 53 -0.86 -0.64 4.73
N LEU A 54 -0.10 -0.35 5.78
CA LEU A 54 0.36 -1.34 6.73
C LEU A 54 -0.75 -1.68 7.71
N PHE A 55 -1.04 -2.97 7.81
CA PHE A 55 -2.10 -3.45 8.68
C PHE A 55 -1.67 -3.39 10.13
N ARG A 56 -2.35 -2.55 10.92
CA ARG A 56 -2.31 -2.68 12.38
C ARG A 56 -3.27 -3.77 12.81
N TRP A 57 -2.76 -4.99 12.91
CA TRP A 57 -3.54 -6.18 13.29
C TRP A 57 -4.34 -5.99 14.59
N GLY A 58 -3.79 -5.30 15.60
CA GLY A 58 -4.53 -4.96 16.82
C GLY A 58 -5.73 -4.03 16.58
N ARG A 59 -5.60 -3.10 15.62
CA ARG A 59 -6.67 -2.16 15.27
C ARG A 59 -7.81 -2.84 14.51
N LEU A 60 -7.53 -3.87 13.71
CA LEU A 60 -8.56 -4.69 13.06
C LEU A 60 -9.47 -5.42 14.05
N GLN A 61 -8.90 -5.92 15.14
CA GLN A 61 -9.67 -6.62 16.17
C GLN A 61 -10.60 -5.67 16.94
N GLU A 62 -10.30 -4.38 16.91
CA GLU A 62 -11.07 -3.30 17.54
C GLU A 62 -12.02 -2.59 16.56
N MET A 63 -11.99 -2.94 15.26
CA MET A 63 -12.83 -2.30 14.26
C MET A 63 -14.28 -2.78 14.36
N ASP A 64 -15.18 -1.84 14.64
CA ASP A 64 -16.62 -2.08 14.49
C ASP A 64 -17.03 -2.17 13.01
N ALA A 65 -18.29 -2.58 12.77
CA ALA A 65 -18.83 -2.74 11.43
C ALA A 65 -18.82 -1.43 10.61
N ILE A 66 -18.87 -0.27 11.26
CA ILE A 66 -18.87 1.04 10.59
C ILE A 66 -17.45 1.37 10.11
N ALA A 67 -16.44 1.11 10.94
CA ALA A 67 -15.04 1.28 10.57
C ALA A 67 -14.66 0.36 9.40
N ALA A 68 -15.07 -0.91 9.42
CA ALA A 68 -14.86 -1.84 8.31
C ALA A 68 -15.51 -1.36 7.00
N TRP A 69 -16.74 -0.84 7.07
CA TRP A 69 -17.44 -0.30 5.91
C TRP A 69 -16.77 0.97 5.34
N ARG A 70 -16.21 1.84 6.20
CA ARG A 70 -15.46 3.01 5.76
C ARG A 70 -14.21 2.60 4.99
N GLU A 71 -13.38 1.70 5.53
CA GLU A 71 -12.19 1.20 4.83
C GLU A 71 -12.56 0.54 3.49
N TRP A 72 -13.67 -0.21 3.43
CA TRP A 72 -14.18 -0.75 2.17
C TRP A 72 -14.51 0.34 1.13
N ASN A 73 -15.18 1.42 1.54
CA ASN A 73 -15.44 2.54 0.63
C ASN A 73 -14.17 3.24 0.16
N GLU A 74 -13.17 3.39 1.03
CA GLU A 74 -11.87 3.95 0.63
C GLU A 74 -11.22 3.10 -0.47
N ILE A 75 -11.22 1.76 -0.32
CA ILE A 75 -10.71 0.82 -1.32
C ILE A 75 -11.44 1.01 -2.66
N VAL A 76 -12.77 1.09 -2.64
CA VAL A 76 -13.58 1.23 -3.85
C VAL A 76 -13.30 2.58 -4.55
N GLN A 77 -13.15 3.67 -3.80
CA GLN A 77 -12.85 4.97 -4.38
C GLN A 77 -11.44 5.05 -4.97
N LEU A 78 -10.44 4.49 -4.29
CA LEU A 78 -9.06 4.45 -4.80
C LEU A 78 -8.95 3.61 -6.07
N ARG A 79 -9.61 2.44 -6.14
CA ARG A 79 -9.68 1.63 -7.36
C ARG A 79 -10.31 2.37 -8.53
N ARG A 80 -11.36 3.17 -8.30
CA ARG A 80 -11.96 4.03 -9.34
C ARG A 80 -11.01 5.10 -9.87
N HIS A 81 -9.96 5.43 -9.12
CA HIS A 81 -8.90 6.35 -9.53
C HIS A 81 -7.67 5.66 -10.11
N GLY A 82 -7.74 4.35 -10.38
CA GLY A 82 -6.63 3.59 -10.95
C GLY A 82 -5.52 3.26 -9.96
N VAL A 83 -5.72 3.50 -8.65
CA VAL A 83 -4.75 3.17 -7.62
C VAL A 83 -5.08 1.80 -7.03
N GLU A 84 -4.18 0.84 -7.22
CA GLU A 84 -4.27 -0.45 -6.56
C GLU A 84 -3.77 -0.35 -5.11
N LEU A 85 -4.62 -0.74 -4.15
CA LEU A 85 -4.29 -0.67 -2.73
C LEU A 85 -3.89 -2.05 -2.21
N PHE A 86 -2.69 -2.12 -1.64
CA PHE A 86 -2.13 -3.31 -1.00
C PHE A 86 -2.18 -3.15 0.51
N PHE A 87 -2.78 -4.13 1.17
CA PHE A 87 -2.75 -4.23 2.62
C PHE A 87 -1.73 -5.27 3.01
N ILE A 88 -0.74 -4.84 3.77
CA ILE A 88 0.40 -5.68 4.10
C ILE A 88 0.52 -5.79 5.61
N SER A 89 0.64 -7.02 6.12
CA SER A 89 0.85 -7.22 7.55
C SER A 89 2.33 -6.99 7.91
N PRO A 90 2.65 -6.28 9.01
CA PRO A 90 4.01 -6.14 9.51
C PRO A 90 4.74 -7.46 9.77
N LEU A 91 4.02 -8.58 9.93
CA LEU A 91 4.62 -9.88 10.23
C LEU A 91 5.12 -10.63 9.00
N ASN A 92 4.60 -10.31 7.81
CA ASN A 92 4.89 -11.05 6.57
C ASN A 92 5.17 -10.12 5.38
N TRP A 93 5.43 -8.84 5.65
CA TRP A 93 5.48 -7.79 4.64
C TRP A 93 6.47 -8.06 3.51
N GLN A 94 7.66 -8.56 3.87
CA GLN A 94 8.72 -8.82 2.91
C GLN A 94 8.31 -9.92 1.91
N ALA A 95 7.64 -10.97 2.40
CA ALA A 95 7.16 -12.06 1.55
C ALA A 95 5.99 -11.62 0.66
N GLU A 96 5.13 -10.74 1.15
CA GLU A 96 4.02 -10.17 0.35
C GLU A 96 4.54 -9.23 -0.74
N LEU A 97 5.50 -8.35 -0.42
CA LEU A 97 6.14 -7.49 -1.40
C LEU A 97 6.93 -8.26 -2.45
N ALA A 98 7.72 -9.26 -2.03
CA ALA A 98 8.46 -10.11 -2.97
C ALA A 98 7.52 -10.82 -3.96
N ARG A 99 6.40 -11.38 -3.48
CA ARG A 99 5.39 -11.99 -4.36
C ARG A 99 4.77 -10.98 -5.33
N TRP A 100 4.48 -9.78 -4.85
CA TRP A 100 3.90 -8.73 -5.69
C TRP A 100 4.88 -8.26 -6.78
N LEU A 101 6.15 -8.04 -6.45
CA LEU A 101 7.18 -7.67 -7.42
C LEU A 101 7.36 -8.75 -8.49
N ALA A 102 7.45 -10.02 -8.08
CA ALA A 102 7.52 -11.14 -9.02
C ALA A 102 6.29 -11.19 -9.96
N GLY A 103 5.10 -10.90 -9.44
CA GLY A 103 3.89 -10.80 -10.26
C GLY A 103 3.93 -9.68 -11.29
N LYS A 104 4.49 -8.51 -10.94
CA LYS A 104 4.70 -7.39 -11.88
C LYS A 104 5.66 -7.77 -13.00
N GLU A 105 6.79 -8.41 -12.67
CA GLU A 105 7.79 -8.84 -13.66
C GLU A 105 7.18 -9.83 -14.66
N LEU A 106 6.45 -10.84 -14.18
CA LEU A 106 5.77 -11.82 -15.02
C LEU A 106 4.73 -11.17 -15.95
N SER A 107 3.95 -10.22 -15.43
CA SER A 107 2.93 -9.51 -16.22
C SER A 107 3.55 -8.66 -17.33
N VAL A 108 4.73 -8.10 -17.11
CA VAL A 108 5.48 -7.34 -18.13
C VAL A 108 6.03 -8.28 -19.21
N GLU A 109 6.58 -9.42 -18.82
CA GLU A 109 7.09 -10.43 -19.77
C GLU A 109 5.98 -10.98 -20.69
N GLU A 110 4.79 -11.25 -20.15
CA GLU A 110 3.65 -11.74 -20.93
C GLU A 110 3.14 -10.71 -21.95
N ARG A 111 3.10 -9.42 -21.58
CA ARG A 111 2.75 -8.33 -22.50
C ARG A 111 3.79 -8.21 -23.63
N ASN A 112 5.07 -8.35 -23.33
CA ASN A 112 6.14 -8.28 -24.33
C ASN A 112 6.18 -9.50 -25.27
N ARG A 113 5.62 -10.65 -24.86
CA ARG A 113 5.51 -11.85 -25.71
C ARG A 113 4.30 -11.86 -26.64
N THR A 114 3.27 -11.07 -26.35
CA THR A 114 1.98 -11.09 -27.05
C THR A 114 1.68 -9.84 -27.89
N GLY A 115 2.47 -8.78 -27.75
CA GLY A 115 2.48 -7.61 -28.64
C GLY A 115 3.52 -7.72 -29.74
#